data_AF-A0A0Q7KFR1-F1
#
_entry.id   AF-A0A0Q7KFR1-F1
#
_cell.length_a   1.000
_cell.length_b   1.000
_cell.length_c   1.000
_cell.angle_alpha   90.00
_cell.angle_beta   90.00
_cell.angle_gamma   90.00
#
_symmetry.space_group_name_H-M   'P 1'
#
loop_
_entity.id
_entity.type
_entity.pdbx_description
1 polymer ?
#
loop_
_entity_poly.entity_id
_entity_poly.type
_entity_poly.pdbx_seq_one_letter_code
_entity_poly.pdbx_strand_id
1 'polypeptide(L)'
;MAVAALVVLLGALSVASMLDDGAAGGAFPDRPDDAASTPLGVPAARAGDDGQYRLIATQPDGDEPVTYDPCAPIHLVVDPRTIVEGGMRLLDQALDEVSEASGLQFVVDGTTDETAPDDETVRSPDGGWLPVTVTWSDPVASPKLKGSVAGFAGSSSVERDGRRWFVTGTVVLDGPQLARILDGRRGRASVRSVIMHELGHLVGLDHVDAPGQLMQPEGDETLTRWGAGDLAGLAAVGSGACIPY
;
A
#
# COMPACT_ATOMS: atom_id res chain seq x y z
N MET A 1 0.03 -29.35 19.57
CA MET A 1 -0.50 -27.98 19.72
C MET A 1 0.32 -27.11 18.78
N ALA A 2 -0.30 -26.52 17.76
CA ALA A 2 0.38 -25.53 16.94
C ALA A 2 0.43 -24.25 17.76
N VAL A 3 1.63 -23.82 18.15
CA VAL A 3 1.83 -22.48 18.70
C VAL A 3 1.57 -21.54 17.53
N ALA A 4 0.48 -20.78 17.58
CA ALA A 4 0.28 -19.67 16.65
C ALA A 4 1.46 -18.72 16.88
N ALA A 5 2.39 -18.67 15.92
CA ALA A 5 3.50 -17.75 16.00
C ALA A 5 2.91 -16.35 15.78
N LEU A 6 3.03 -15.47 16.78
CA LEU A 6 2.66 -14.07 16.65
C LEU A 6 3.35 -13.51 15.40
N VAL A 7 2.57 -13.01 14.44
CA VAL A 7 3.07 -12.28 13.28
C VAL A 7 2.85 -10.81 13.57
N VAL A 8 3.93 -10.04 13.55
CA VAL A 8 3.86 -8.59 13.68
C VAL A 8 3.79 -8.02 12.27
N LEU A 9 2.88 -7.09 12.05
CA LEU A 9 2.85 -6.29 10.84
C LEU A 9 3.36 -4.92 11.27
N LEU A 10 4.46 -4.48 10.68
CA LEU A 10 5.01 -3.18 11.05
C LEU A 10 4.17 -2.10 10.40
N GLY A 11 3.75 -1.13 11.19
CA GLY A 11 2.99 0.02 10.70
C GLY A 11 3.79 0.80 9.67
N ALA A 12 3.07 1.47 8.77
CA ALA A 12 3.68 2.25 7.72
C ALA A 12 4.62 3.33 8.28
N LEU A 13 5.82 3.44 7.72
CA LEU A 13 6.53 4.72 7.73
C LEU A 13 5.96 5.56 6.59
N SER A 14 5.27 6.65 6.93
CA SER A 14 5.01 7.73 5.97
C SER A 14 6.20 8.67 6.01
N VAL A 15 6.87 8.83 4.86
CA VAL A 15 7.89 9.87 4.67
C VAL A 15 7.27 10.94 3.78
N ALA A 16 7.04 12.11 4.38
CA ALA A 16 6.58 13.27 3.64
C ALA A 16 7.79 13.98 3.02
N SER A 17 7.92 13.90 1.70
CA SER A 17 8.92 14.66 0.94
C SER A 17 8.30 15.99 0.53
N MET A 18 8.76 17.11 1.11
CA MET A 18 8.38 18.42 0.60
C MET A 18 9.15 18.71 -0.67
N LEU A 19 8.46 18.67 -1.82
CA LEU A 19 8.95 19.33 -3.02
C LEU A 19 8.63 20.82 -2.86
N ASP A 20 9.62 21.57 -2.36
CA ASP A 20 9.56 23.02 -2.34
C ASP A 20 9.86 23.53 -3.76
N ASP A 21 8.95 24.31 -4.35
CA ASP A 21 9.11 24.96 -5.69
C ASP A 21 10.37 25.86 -5.78
N GLY A 22 11.08 26.07 -4.65
CA GLY A 22 12.23 26.94 -4.51
C GLY A 22 13.62 26.32 -4.67
N ALA A 23 13.77 24.99 -4.73
CA ALA A 23 15.09 24.34 -4.74
C ALA A 23 15.29 23.46 -5.99
N ALA A 24 15.97 24.02 -7.00
CA ALA A 24 16.52 23.37 -8.20
C ALA A 24 16.27 21.85 -8.35
N GLY A 25 15.14 21.44 -8.97
CA GLY A 25 14.83 20.01 -9.07
C GLY A 25 13.58 19.54 -9.82
N GLY A 26 13.06 20.29 -10.80
CA GLY A 26 12.13 19.78 -11.81
C GLY A 26 10.65 20.17 -11.62
N ALA A 27 10.02 20.63 -12.69
CA ALA A 27 8.58 20.91 -12.71
C ALA A 27 7.76 19.67 -12.34
N PHE A 28 6.56 19.90 -11.81
CA PHE A 28 5.56 18.86 -11.63
C PHE A 28 5.41 18.07 -12.95
N PRO A 29 5.31 16.72 -12.90
CA PRO A 29 5.24 15.91 -14.12
C PRO A 29 4.11 16.33 -15.05
N ASP A 30 4.28 16.02 -16.33
CA ASP A 30 3.16 15.97 -17.25
C ASP A 30 2.18 14.89 -16.80
N ARG A 31 0.90 15.08 -17.17
CA ARG A 31 -0.16 14.12 -16.92
C ARG A 31 0.17 12.76 -17.55
N PRO A 32 0.07 11.63 -16.82
CA PRO A 32 0.24 10.30 -17.38
C PRO A 32 -0.70 10.04 -18.56
N ASP A 33 -0.21 9.33 -19.57
CA ASP A 33 -0.96 9.06 -20.81
C ASP A 33 -2.24 8.24 -20.58
N ASP A 34 -2.29 7.44 -19.52
CA ASP A 34 -3.41 6.60 -19.12
C ASP A 34 -4.28 7.20 -18.01
N ALA A 35 -4.02 8.46 -17.62
CA ALA A 35 -4.86 9.19 -16.67
C ALA A 35 -6.19 9.64 -17.30
N ALA A 36 -7.31 9.32 -16.66
CA ALA A 36 -8.66 9.73 -17.04
C ALA A 36 -9.07 11.08 -16.41
N SER A 37 -10.04 11.78 -17.01
CA SER A 37 -10.52 13.08 -16.49
C SER A 37 -11.36 12.97 -15.21
N THR A 38 -11.70 11.75 -14.82
CA THR A 38 -12.50 11.38 -13.65
C THR A 38 -11.91 10.13 -13.01
N PRO A 39 -12.24 9.84 -11.74
CA PRO A 39 -11.81 8.60 -11.08
C PRO A 39 -12.08 7.35 -11.94
N LEU A 40 -11.11 6.44 -11.95
CA LEU A 40 -11.15 5.21 -12.75
C LEU A 40 -12.11 4.16 -12.19
N GLY A 41 -12.39 4.23 -10.88
CA GLY A 41 -13.35 3.38 -10.19
C GLY A 41 -14.18 4.16 -9.19
N VAL A 42 -15.14 3.47 -8.58
CA VAL A 42 -16.00 4.02 -7.53
C VAL A 42 -15.72 3.24 -6.25
N PRO A 43 -15.35 3.90 -5.15
CA PRO A 43 -15.15 3.22 -3.88
C PRO A 43 -16.43 2.52 -3.41
N ALA A 44 -16.28 1.42 -2.69
CA ALA A 44 -17.41 0.70 -2.12
C ALA A 44 -18.23 1.61 -1.20
N ALA A 45 -19.54 1.40 -1.17
CA ALA A 45 -20.40 2.14 -0.25
C ALA A 45 -19.96 1.89 1.19
N ARG A 46 -19.79 2.97 1.98
CA ARG A 46 -19.39 2.86 3.39
C ARG A 46 -20.40 2.00 4.15
N ALA A 47 -19.92 0.91 4.74
CA ALA A 47 -20.74 -0.02 5.50
C ALA A 47 -21.02 0.52 6.92
N GLY A 48 -21.85 1.56 7.04
CA GLY A 48 -22.22 2.14 8.34
C GLY A 48 -21.03 2.70 9.16
N ASP A 49 -21.33 3.31 10.30
CA ASP A 49 -20.32 3.92 11.21
C ASP A 49 -19.77 2.93 12.25
N ASP A 50 -20.05 1.63 12.11
CA ASP A 50 -19.80 0.64 13.17
C ASP A 50 -18.32 0.18 13.23
N GLY A 51 -17.46 0.62 12.30
CA GLY A 51 -16.06 0.24 12.20
C GLY A 51 -15.09 1.41 12.34
N GLN A 52 -14.05 1.25 13.17
CA GLN A 52 -12.98 2.24 13.31
C GLN A 52 -11.90 2.00 12.27
N TYR A 53 -11.40 3.07 11.67
CA TYR A 53 -10.20 3.08 10.84
C TYR A 53 -9.31 4.27 11.20
N ARG A 54 -8.05 4.22 10.79
CA ARG A 54 -7.10 5.32 10.95
C ARG A 54 -6.38 5.56 9.63
N LEU A 55 -5.84 6.77 9.47
CA LEU A 55 -5.15 7.22 8.27
C LEU A 55 -3.68 7.48 8.61
N ILE A 56 -2.77 7.08 7.73
CA ILE A 56 -1.32 7.31 7.94
C ILE A 56 -0.98 8.80 7.79
N ALA A 57 -1.76 9.53 6.99
CA ALA A 57 -1.60 10.96 6.78
C ALA A 57 -2.94 11.63 6.43
N THR A 58 -3.13 12.83 6.98
CA THR A 58 -4.21 13.75 6.59
C THR A 58 -3.62 15.01 5.96
N GLN A 59 -4.49 15.78 5.31
CA GLN A 59 -4.12 17.05 4.69
C GLN A 59 -3.62 18.07 5.72
N PRO A 60 -2.76 19.02 5.32
CA PRO A 60 -2.24 20.03 6.24
C PRO A 60 -3.32 20.86 6.95
N ASP A 61 -4.47 21.04 6.32
CA ASP A 61 -5.55 21.96 6.71
C ASP A 61 -6.81 21.25 7.23
N GLY A 62 -6.81 19.92 7.39
CA GLY A 62 -7.97 19.20 7.89
C GLY A 62 -7.80 17.68 8.04
N ASP A 63 -8.93 17.01 8.27
CA ASP A 63 -8.99 15.56 8.51
C ASP A 63 -9.19 14.74 7.23
N GLU A 64 -9.18 15.39 6.06
CA GLU A 64 -9.24 14.67 4.79
C GLU A 64 -7.96 13.85 4.58
N PRO A 65 -8.04 12.64 3.99
CA PRO A 65 -6.87 11.81 3.75
C PRO A 65 -5.92 12.42 2.71
N VAL A 66 -4.62 12.15 2.88
CA VAL A 66 -3.70 12.13 1.73
C VAL A 66 -3.97 10.85 0.94
N THR A 67 -4.08 10.96 -0.38
CA THR A 67 -4.48 9.84 -1.25
C THR A 67 -3.57 9.75 -2.46
N TYR A 68 -3.58 8.60 -3.14
CA TYR A 68 -3.14 8.51 -4.53
C TYR A 68 -4.10 9.26 -5.46
N ASP A 69 -3.68 9.47 -6.71
CA ASP A 69 -4.56 9.95 -7.78
C ASP A 69 -5.59 8.88 -8.15
N PRO A 70 -6.90 9.05 -7.89
CA PRO A 70 -7.88 8.05 -8.29
C PRO A 70 -8.16 8.06 -9.80
N CYS A 71 -7.60 9.02 -10.53
CA CYS A 71 -7.84 9.25 -11.94
C CYS A 71 -6.71 8.70 -12.83
N ALA A 72 -5.62 8.21 -12.23
CA ALA A 72 -4.54 7.49 -12.90
C ALA A 72 -4.33 6.13 -12.21
N PRO A 73 -3.92 5.07 -12.93
CA PRO A 73 -3.58 3.82 -12.28
C PRO A 73 -2.29 3.96 -11.45
N ILE A 74 -2.24 3.22 -10.35
CA ILE A 74 -1.03 3.07 -9.53
C ILE A 74 -0.19 1.96 -10.19
N HIS A 75 0.91 2.36 -10.81
CA HIS A 75 1.84 1.44 -11.44
C HIS A 75 2.72 0.74 -10.40
N LEU A 76 2.93 -0.56 -10.57
CA LEU A 76 3.78 -1.37 -9.72
C LEU A 76 4.80 -2.16 -10.52
N VAL A 77 6.00 -2.26 -9.97
CA VAL A 77 7.02 -3.24 -10.38
C VAL A 77 7.28 -4.21 -9.23
N VAL A 78 7.55 -5.47 -9.56
CA VAL A 78 7.72 -6.53 -8.55
C VAL A 78 9.16 -7.04 -8.56
N ASP A 79 9.83 -7.01 -7.41
CA ASP A 79 11.04 -7.84 -7.19
C ASP A 79 10.60 -9.19 -6.60
N PRO A 80 10.65 -10.29 -7.37
CA PRO A 80 10.14 -11.59 -6.94
C PRO A 80 11.22 -12.46 -6.25
N ARG A 81 12.39 -11.92 -5.89
CA ARG A 81 13.57 -12.71 -5.48
C ARG A 81 13.29 -13.81 -4.43
N THR A 82 12.43 -13.55 -3.45
CA THR A 82 12.05 -14.53 -2.41
C THR A 82 10.58 -14.95 -2.46
N ILE A 83 9.93 -14.77 -3.62
CA ILE A 83 8.50 -15.02 -3.79
C ILE A 83 8.11 -16.45 -3.42
N VAL A 84 6.99 -16.60 -2.71
CA VAL A 84 6.44 -17.91 -2.32
C VAL A 84 5.65 -18.56 -3.46
N GLU A 85 5.34 -19.85 -3.35
CA GLU A 85 4.59 -20.58 -4.36
C GLU A 85 3.21 -19.93 -4.65
N GLY A 86 3.03 -19.47 -5.89
CA GLY A 86 1.83 -18.77 -6.32
C GLY A 86 1.68 -17.38 -5.72
N GLY A 87 2.76 -16.76 -5.25
CA GLY A 87 2.80 -15.40 -4.67
C GLY A 87 2.25 -14.33 -5.62
N MET A 88 2.59 -14.37 -6.92
CA MET A 88 2.03 -13.43 -7.91
C MET A 88 0.50 -13.49 -7.96
N ARG A 89 -0.08 -14.70 -7.99
CA ARG A 89 -1.54 -14.85 -7.97
C ARG A 89 -2.17 -14.36 -6.66
N LEU A 90 -1.44 -14.39 -5.55
CA LEU A 90 -1.92 -13.87 -4.27
C LEU A 90 -1.84 -12.34 -4.23
N LEU A 91 -0.81 -11.77 -4.85
CA LEU A 91 -0.69 -10.33 -5.07
C LEU A 91 -1.83 -9.81 -5.96
N ASP A 92 -2.07 -10.43 -7.12
CA ASP A 92 -3.17 -10.06 -8.02
C ASP A 92 -4.52 -10.05 -7.29
N GLN A 93 -4.81 -11.11 -6.52
CA GLN A 93 -6.03 -11.20 -5.72
C GLN A 93 -6.13 -10.11 -4.64
N ALA A 94 -5.01 -9.72 -4.02
CA ALA A 94 -5.00 -8.68 -3.01
C ALA A 94 -5.21 -7.29 -3.65
N LEU A 95 -4.62 -7.04 -4.82
CA LEU A 95 -4.84 -5.82 -5.59
C LEU A 95 -6.30 -5.69 -6.03
N ASP A 96 -6.93 -6.80 -6.46
CA ASP A 96 -8.37 -6.83 -6.79
C ASP A 96 -9.23 -6.44 -5.57
N GLU A 97 -8.95 -6.99 -4.39
CA GLU A 97 -9.71 -6.70 -3.16
C GLU A 97 -9.53 -5.24 -2.69
N VAL A 98 -8.36 -4.64 -2.88
CA VAL A 98 -8.13 -3.21 -2.61
C VAL A 98 -8.85 -2.35 -3.64
N SER A 99 -8.81 -2.74 -4.91
CA SER A 99 -9.47 -2.02 -6.01
C SER A 99 -10.98 -2.00 -5.84
N GLU A 100 -11.58 -3.14 -5.45
CA GLU A 100 -13.03 -3.24 -5.20
C GLU A 100 -13.47 -2.34 -4.04
N ALA A 101 -12.67 -2.28 -2.97
CA ALA A 101 -13.01 -1.49 -1.79
C ALA A 101 -12.79 0.01 -1.97
N SER A 102 -11.70 0.40 -2.65
CA SER A 102 -11.28 1.80 -2.78
C SER A 102 -11.64 2.45 -4.11
N GLY A 103 -11.85 1.69 -5.18
CA GLY A 103 -11.98 2.21 -6.54
C GLY A 103 -10.64 2.61 -7.19
N LEU A 104 -9.53 2.62 -6.44
CA LEU A 104 -8.18 2.79 -7.01
C LEU A 104 -7.88 1.62 -7.97
N GLN A 105 -7.11 1.88 -9.02
CA GLN A 105 -6.73 0.88 -10.02
C GLN A 105 -5.23 0.66 -9.98
N PHE A 106 -4.80 -0.59 -10.21
CA PHE A 106 -3.39 -0.98 -10.16
C PHE A 106 -2.97 -1.62 -11.49
N VAL A 107 -1.74 -1.35 -11.92
CA VAL A 107 -1.14 -1.97 -13.11
C VAL A 107 0.23 -2.53 -12.75
N VAL A 108 0.44 -3.83 -12.94
CA VAL A 108 1.75 -4.46 -12.75
C VAL A 108 2.53 -4.38 -14.05
N ASP A 109 3.55 -3.54 -14.10
CA ASP A 109 4.37 -3.27 -15.29
C ASP A 109 5.46 -4.33 -15.55
N GLY A 110 5.58 -5.30 -14.64
CA GLY A 110 6.49 -6.43 -14.77
C GLY A 110 7.35 -6.62 -13.54
N THR A 111 8.49 -7.27 -13.74
CA THR A 111 9.45 -7.56 -12.67
C THR A 111 10.67 -6.65 -12.75
N THR A 112 11.26 -6.36 -11.60
CA THR A 112 12.53 -5.62 -11.49
C THR A 112 13.52 -6.36 -10.61
N ASP A 113 14.82 -6.13 -10.84
CA ASP A 113 15.92 -6.49 -9.94
C ASP A 113 16.59 -5.26 -9.31
N GLU A 114 16.06 -4.06 -9.57
CA GLU A 114 16.50 -2.83 -8.96
C GLU A 114 16.05 -2.76 -7.51
N THR A 115 16.92 -2.24 -6.64
CA THR A 115 16.57 -1.94 -5.26
C THR A 115 15.46 -0.88 -5.26
N ALA A 116 14.45 -1.04 -4.39
CA ALA A 116 13.47 0.01 -4.19
C ALA A 116 14.18 1.36 -3.90
N PRO A 117 13.75 2.45 -4.54
CA PRO A 117 14.31 3.77 -4.29
C PRO A 117 14.16 4.13 -2.80
N ASP A 118 15.04 4.99 -2.29
CA ASP A 118 14.83 5.56 -0.97
C ASP A 118 13.58 6.46 -0.97
N ASP A 119 13.01 6.67 0.21
CA ASP A 119 11.72 7.36 0.36
C ASP A 119 11.77 8.84 -0.10
N GLU A 120 12.97 9.40 -0.31
CA GLU A 120 13.20 10.76 -0.81
C GLU A 120 13.11 10.85 -2.34
N THR A 121 13.39 9.75 -3.07
CA THR A 121 13.39 9.73 -4.53
C THR A 121 12.02 9.34 -5.08
N VAL A 122 11.29 10.30 -5.65
CA VAL A 122 9.93 10.08 -6.20
C VAL A 122 9.82 10.21 -7.73
N ARG A 123 10.89 10.64 -8.40
CA ARG A 123 10.91 10.92 -9.85
C ARG A 123 11.73 9.87 -10.60
N SER A 124 11.20 9.35 -11.69
CA SER A 124 11.95 8.50 -12.62
C SER A 124 12.82 9.34 -13.56
N PRO A 125 13.85 8.74 -14.19
CA PRO A 125 14.74 9.47 -15.10
C PRO A 125 14.07 10.10 -16.32
N ASP A 126 12.91 9.59 -16.73
CA ASP A 126 12.08 10.11 -17.82
C ASP A 126 11.12 11.24 -17.38
N GLY A 127 11.10 11.57 -16.07
CA GLY A 127 10.27 12.64 -15.53
C GLY A 127 8.85 12.21 -15.19
N GLY A 128 8.57 10.91 -15.03
CA GLY A 128 7.36 10.37 -14.40
C GLY A 128 7.49 10.22 -12.88
N TRP A 129 6.39 9.90 -12.20
CA TRP A 129 6.49 9.37 -10.83
C TRP A 129 7.09 7.97 -10.90
N LEU A 130 7.93 7.61 -9.93
CA LEU A 130 8.41 6.23 -9.83
C LEU A 130 7.24 5.28 -9.55
N PRO A 131 7.20 4.08 -10.15
CA PRO A 131 6.20 3.08 -9.81
C PRO A 131 6.38 2.65 -8.34
N VAL A 132 5.29 2.14 -7.74
CA VAL A 132 5.37 1.46 -6.45
C VAL A 132 6.19 0.18 -6.60
N THR A 133 7.13 -0.06 -5.69
CA THR A 133 7.92 -1.31 -5.72
C THR A 133 7.35 -2.32 -4.72
N VAL A 134 6.94 -3.49 -5.22
CA VAL A 134 6.59 -4.65 -4.38
C VAL A 134 7.78 -5.61 -4.30
N THR A 135 8.47 -5.62 -3.17
CA THR A 135 9.70 -6.42 -2.96
C THR A 135 9.44 -7.64 -2.11
N TRP A 136 9.60 -8.83 -2.70
CA TRP A 136 9.70 -10.08 -1.95
C TRP A 136 11.15 -10.23 -1.44
N SER A 137 11.37 -9.88 -0.17
CA SER A 137 12.67 -9.82 0.48
C SER A 137 12.84 -10.85 1.61
N ASP A 138 14.00 -10.83 2.25
CA ASP A 138 14.32 -11.59 3.44
C ASP A 138 14.98 -10.69 4.52
N PRO A 139 15.14 -11.18 5.77
CA PRO A 139 15.77 -10.41 6.85
C PRO A 139 17.27 -10.12 6.69
N VAL A 140 17.94 -10.74 5.71
CA VAL A 140 19.35 -10.44 5.39
C VAL A 140 19.41 -9.18 4.53
N ALA A 141 18.58 -9.10 3.50
CA ALA A 141 18.51 -7.95 2.60
C ALA A 141 17.74 -6.77 3.21
N SER A 142 16.69 -7.03 3.98
CA SER A 142 15.91 -6.00 4.69
C SER A 142 15.89 -6.31 6.19
N PRO A 143 16.84 -5.76 6.97
CA PRO A 143 16.91 -6.00 8.41
C PRO A 143 15.65 -5.62 9.21
N LYS A 144 14.76 -4.78 8.65
CA LYS A 144 13.44 -4.44 9.22
C LYS A 144 12.53 -5.67 9.34
N LEU A 145 12.76 -6.72 8.54
CA LEU A 145 11.98 -7.97 8.56
C LEU A 145 12.42 -8.95 9.65
N LYS A 146 13.44 -8.64 10.45
CA LYS A 146 13.91 -9.55 11.50
C LYS A 146 12.83 -9.83 12.55
N GLY A 147 12.80 -11.06 13.04
CA GLY A 147 11.86 -11.49 14.08
C GLY A 147 10.58 -12.04 13.49
N SER A 148 9.45 -11.48 13.90
CA SER A 148 8.10 -11.93 13.52
C SER A 148 7.43 -11.05 12.45
N VAL A 149 8.19 -10.14 11.82
CA VAL A 149 7.67 -9.20 10.83
C VAL A 149 7.39 -9.93 9.51
N ALA A 150 6.15 -9.89 9.02
CA ALA A 150 5.81 -10.50 7.73
C ALA A 150 5.89 -9.51 6.55
N GLY A 151 5.79 -8.22 6.84
CA GLY A 151 5.93 -7.16 5.86
C GLY A 151 5.94 -5.77 6.50
N PHE A 152 6.18 -4.78 5.65
CA PHE A 152 5.92 -3.38 5.90
C PHE A 152 5.68 -2.67 4.57
N ALA A 153 4.95 -1.56 4.61
CA ALA A 153 4.71 -0.72 3.45
C ALA A 153 4.75 0.77 3.81
N GLY A 154 4.75 1.62 2.79
CA GLY A 154 4.72 3.06 2.95
C GLY A 154 4.57 3.76 1.61
N SER A 155 4.24 5.05 1.67
CA SER A 155 4.08 5.89 0.49
C SER A 155 4.79 7.21 0.69
N SER A 156 5.38 7.72 -0.39
CA SER A 156 5.96 9.05 -0.47
C SER A 156 4.93 10.01 -1.06
N SER A 157 4.77 11.15 -0.40
CA SER A 157 3.83 12.19 -0.83
C SER A 157 4.56 13.41 -1.38
N VAL A 158 3.90 14.12 -2.30
CA VAL A 158 4.28 15.47 -2.73
C VAL A 158 3.16 16.45 -2.41
N GLU A 159 3.49 17.74 -2.30
CA GLU A 159 2.54 18.81 -2.08
C GLU A 159 2.52 19.76 -3.29
N ARG A 160 1.33 20.20 -3.71
CA ARG A 160 1.14 21.25 -4.71
C ARG A 160 -0.12 22.03 -4.37
N ASP A 161 -0.03 23.37 -4.45
CA ASP A 161 -1.15 24.28 -4.15
C ASP A 161 -1.81 24.02 -2.77
N GLY A 162 -1.01 23.63 -1.77
CA GLY A 162 -1.46 23.36 -0.40
C GLY A 162 -2.15 22.01 -0.20
N ARG A 163 -2.15 21.13 -1.20
CA ARG A 163 -2.72 19.78 -1.14
C ARG A 163 -1.63 18.73 -1.32
N ARG A 164 -1.70 17.64 -0.56
CA ARG A 164 -0.78 16.50 -0.68
C ARG A 164 -1.40 15.30 -1.37
N TRP A 165 -0.56 14.59 -2.12
CA TRP A 165 -0.89 13.29 -2.74
C TRP A 165 0.26 12.31 -2.57
N PHE A 166 -0.08 11.03 -2.39
CA PHE A 166 0.87 9.95 -2.58
C PHE A 166 1.15 9.76 -4.08
N VAL A 167 2.42 9.60 -4.43
CA VAL A 167 2.85 9.49 -5.84
C VAL A 167 3.67 8.24 -6.13
N THR A 168 4.25 7.65 -5.10
CA THR A 168 4.98 6.38 -5.17
C THR A 168 5.06 5.76 -3.78
N GLY A 169 5.60 4.56 -3.66
CA GLY A 169 5.68 3.86 -2.40
C GLY A 169 6.38 2.50 -2.50
N THR A 170 6.37 1.79 -1.40
CA THR A 170 6.99 0.47 -1.28
C THR A 170 6.10 -0.48 -0.50
N VAL A 171 6.12 -1.75 -0.91
CA VAL A 171 5.56 -2.88 -0.17
C VAL A 171 6.65 -3.93 -0.08
N VAL A 172 7.12 -4.22 1.14
CA VAL A 172 8.18 -5.20 1.38
C VAL A 172 7.61 -6.39 2.13
N LEU A 173 7.78 -7.58 1.57
CA LEU A 173 7.22 -8.84 2.06
C LEU A 173 8.35 -9.81 2.43
N ASP A 174 8.31 -10.41 3.63
CA ASP A 174 9.28 -11.44 4.04
C ASP A 174 8.91 -12.80 3.43
N GLY A 175 9.57 -13.18 2.35
CA GLY A 175 9.37 -14.45 1.66
C GLY A 175 9.52 -15.67 2.58
N PRO A 176 10.64 -15.83 3.31
CA PRO A 176 10.80 -16.90 4.31
C PRO A 176 9.71 -16.98 5.38
N GLN A 177 9.22 -15.83 5.90
CA GLN A 177 8.11 -15.79 6.86
C GLN A 177 6.78 -16.16 6.20
N LEU A 178 6.49 -15.61 5.02
CA LEU A 178 5.28 -15.92 4.27
C LEU A 178 5.24 -17.40 3.84
N ALA A 179 6.39 -18.03 3.56
CA ALA A 179 6.46 -19.46 3.29
C ALA A 179 6.03 -20.30 4.50
N ARG A 180 6.43 -19.90 5.72
CA ARG A 180 5.97 -20.56 6.96
C ARG A 180 4.47 -20.40 7.17
N ILE A 181 3.92 -19.23 6.86
CA ILE A 181 2.48 -18.97 6.92
C ILE A 181 1.75 -19.82 5.87
N LEU A 182 2.32 -19.94 4.67
CA LEU A 182 1.75 -20.71 3.55
C LEU A 182 1.57 -22.20 3.88
N ASP A 183 2.47 -22.79 4.69
CA ASP A 183 2.38 -24.19 5.16
C ASP A 183 1.24 -24.42 6.16
N GLY A 184 0.63 -23.35 6.68
CA GLY A 184 -0.50 -23.40 7.60
C GLY A 184 -1.81 -23.86 6.95
N ARG A 185 -2.78 -24.28 7.77
CA ARG A 185 -4.10 -24.79 7.31
C ARG A 185 -4.89 -23.81 6.43
N ARG A 186 -4.66 -22.50 6.60
CA ARG A 186 -5.26 -21.41 5.80
C ARG A 186 -4.21 -20.63 5.02
N GLY A 187 -3.03 -21.21 4.78
CA GLY A 187 -1.84 -20.47 4.42
C GLY A 187 -1.99 -19.53 3.22
N ARG A 188 -2.66 -19.96 2.13
CA ARG A 188 -2.93 -19.06 0.99
C ARG A 188 -3.78 -17.85 1.38
N ALA A 189 -4.82 -18.04 2.18
CA ALA A 189 -5.68 -16.95 2.63
C ALA A 189 -4.93 -16.03 3.60
N SER A 190 -4.12 -16.60 4.50
CA SER A 190 -3.31 -15.84 5.46
C SER A 190 -2.19 -15.03 4.78
N VAL A 191 -1.51 -15.58 3.76
CA VAL A 191 -0.54 -14.81 2.96
C VAL A 191 -1.24 -13.68 2.22
N ARG A 192 -2.41 -13.93 1.62
CA ARG A 192 -3.19 -12.87 0.97
C ARG A 192 -3.59 -11.78 1.96
N SER A 193 -4.01 -12.14 3.17
CA SER A 193 -4.31 -11.19 4.25
C SER A 193 -3.14 -10.28 4.59
N VAL A 194 -1.92 -10.82 4.65
CA VAL A 194 -0.72 -10.00 4.87
C VAL A 194 -0.51 -9.03 3.71
N ILE A 195 -0.59 -9.51 2.46
CA ILE A 195 -0.42 -8.63 1.28
C ILE A 195 -1.49 -7.53 1.27
N MET A 196 -2.75 -7.88 1.57
CA MET A 196 -3.84 -6.91 1.70
C MET A 196 -3.52 -5.87 2.78
N HIS A 197 -3.08 -6.28 3.98
CA HIS A 197 -2.70 -5.36 5.05
C HIS A 197 -1.62 -4.36 4.60
N GLU A 198 -0.54 -4.84 3.98
CA GLU A 198 0.53 -3.97 3.49
C GLU A 198 0.05 -3.04 2.35
N LEU A 199 -0.84 -3.51 1.48
CA LEU A 199 -1.47 -2.65 0.47
C LEU A 199 -2.42 -1.63 1.10
N GLY A 200 -3.07 -1.95 2.22
CA GLY A 200 -3.86 -1.01 3.01
C GLY A 200 -3.01 0.14 3.53
N HIS A 201 -1.82 -0.17 4.05
CA HIS A 201 -0.80 0.82 4.40
C HIS A 201 -0.34 1.63 3.20
N LEU A 202 -0.03 1.00 2.08
CA LEU A 202 0.36 1.69 0.85
C LEU A 202 -0.68 2.76 0.50
N VAL A 203 -1.97 2.42 0.43
CA VAL A 203 -3.01 3.36 -0.02
C VAL A 203 -3.45 4.38 1.02
N GLY A 204 -2.99 4.27 2.28
CA GLY A 204 -3.17 5.34 3.27
C GLY A 204 -3.78 4.94 4.62
N LEU A 205 -4.02 3.64 4.88
CA LEU A 205 -4.58 3.19 6.16
C LEU A 205 -3.50 2.98 7.22
N ASP A 206 -3.75 3.48 8.43
CA ASP A 206 -2.93 3.24 9.62
C ASP A 206 -3.51 2.08 10.43
N HIS A 207 -2.72 1.56 11.37
CA HIS A 207 -3.19 0.52 12.28
C HIS A 207 -4.36 0.99 13.13
N VAL A 208 -5.24 0.06 13.47
CA VAL A 208 -6.33 0.25 14.43
C VAL A 208 -6.42 -0.95 15.35
N ASP A 209 -6.62 -0.72 16.65
CA ASP A 209 -6.75 -1.80 17.65
C ASP A 209 -8.14 -2.46 17.64
N ALA A 210 -9.03 -2.02 16.74
CA ALA A 210 -10.40 -2.50 16.68
C ALA A 210 -10.43 -3.98 16.22
N PRO A 211 -11.14 -4.86 16.95
CA PRO A 211 -11.18 -6.26 16.60
C PRO A 211 -11.89 -6.49 15.27
N GLY A 212 -11.44 -7.48 14.52
CA GLY A 212 -12.02 -7.83 13.22
C GLY A 212 -11.63 -6.90 12.08
N GLN A 213 -10.74 -5.94 12.32
CA GLN A 213 -10.08 -5.17 11.26
C GLN A 213 -8.81 -5.89 10.82
N LEU A 214 -8.63 -6.00 9.52
CA LEU A 214 -7.41 -6.53 8.91
C LEU A 214 -6.24 -5.57 9.16
N MET A 215 -6.49 -4.27 9.35
CA MET A 215 -5.48 -3.28 9.74
C MET A 215 -5.09 -3.31 11.24
N GLN A 216 -5.30 -4.43 11.95
CA GLN A 216 -4.73 -4.62 13.28
C GLN A 216 -3.20 -4.79 13.21
N PRO A 217 -2.43 -4.29 14.20
CA PRO A 217 -0.96 -4.36 14.20
C PRO A 217 -0.40 -5.78 14.35
N GLU A 218 -1.22 -6.71 14.84
CA GLU A 218 -0.88 -8.12 14.99
C GLU A 218 -1.70 -8.97 14.01
N GLY A 219 -1.03 -9.90 13.34
CA GLY A 219 -1.67 -10.80 12.39
C GLY A 219 -2.60 -11.81 13.09
N ASP A 220 -3.82 -11.93 12.58
CA ASP A 220 -4.80 -12.93 12.99
C ASP A 220 -5.15 -13.85 11.79
N GLU A 221 -4.80 -15.13 11.90
CA GLU A 221 -5.04 -16.13 10.84
C GLU A 221 -6.54 -16.35 10.53
N THR A 222 -7.45 -15.87 11.37
CA THR A 222 -8.90 -15.93 11.16
C THR A 222 -9.41 -14.78 10.30
N LEU A 223 -8.67 -13.67 10.20
CA LEU A 223 -9.02 -12.51 9.40
C LEU A 223 -8.51 -12.68 7.98
N THR A 224 -9.45 -12.93 7.07
CA THR A 224 -9.18 -13.24 5.65
C THR A 224 -9.88 -12.30 4.67
N ARG A 225 -10.50 -11.25 5.21
CA ARG A 225 -11.33 -10.26 4.53
C ARG A 225 -11.20 -8.93 5.27
N TRP A 226 -11.50 -7.84 4.58
CA TRP A 226 -11.66 -6.52 5.18
C TRP A 226 -12.76 -6.52 6.25
N GLY A 227 -12.47 -5.87 7.36
CA GLY A 227 -13.47 -5.47 8.36
C GLY A 227 -14.25 -4.24 7.91
N ALA A 228 -15.32 -3.91 8.63
CA ALA A 228 -16.16 -2.75 8.30
C ALA A 228 -15.41 -1.42 8.36
N GLY A 229 -14.48 -1.27 9.31
CA GLY A 229 -13.60 -0.10 9.43
C GLY A 229 -12.62 -0.02 8.28
N ASP A 230 -11.95 -1.14 7.94
CA ASP A 230 -11.05 -1.19 6.79
C ASP A 230 -11.76 -0.77 5.50
N LEU A 231 -12.98 -1.29 5.25
CA LEU A 231 -13.79 -0.91 4.09
C LEU A 231 -14.15 0.59 4.10
N ALA A 232 -14.51 1.14 5.25
CA ALA A 232 -14.80 2.58 5.37
C ALA A 232 -13.55 3.44 5.12
N GLY A 233 -12.40 3.00 5.59
CA GLY A 233 -11.10 3.63 5.36
C GLY A 233 -10.68 3.55 3.89
N LEU A 234 -10.73 2.36 3.28
CA LEU A 234 -10.43 2.14 1.86
C LEU A 234 -11.33 3.01 0.97
N ALA A 235 -12.62 3.11 1.31
CA ALA A 235 -13.53 4.00 0.62
C ALA A 235 -13.15 5.48 0.77
N ALA A 236 -12.64 5.89 1.95
CA ALA A 236 -12.19 7.26 2.19
C ALA A 236 -10.92 7.60 1.40
N VAL A 237 -9.90 6.75 1.40
CA VAL A 237 -8.65 7.00 0.66
C VAL A 237 -8.83 6.90 -0.87
N GLY A 238 -9.85 6.18 -1.33
CA GLY A 238 -10.22 6.16 -2.75
C GLY A 238 -11.06 7.34 -3.23
N SER A 239 -11.59 8.16 -2.31
CA SER A 239 -12.45 9.31 -2.63
C SER A 239 -11.68 10.63 -2.81
N GLY A 240 -10.37 10.55 -3.03
CA GLY A 240 -9.49 11.72 -3.21
C GLY A 240 -9.80 12.54 -4.47
N ALA A 241 -9.17 13.71 -4.57
CA ALA A 241 -9.22 14.52 -5.79
C ALA A 241 -8.15 14.06 -6.80
N CYS A 242 -8.47 14.12 -8.11
CA CYS A 242 -7.46 13.91 -9.15
C CYS A 242 -6.27 14.86 -8.96
N ILE A 243 -5.06 14.43 -9.32
CA ILE A 243 -3.90 15.31 -9.31
C ILE A 243 -4.02 16.37 -10.44
N PRO A 244 -3.80 17.66 -10.14
CA PRO A 244 -3.79 18.71 -11.15
C PRO A 244 -2.39 18.83 -11.78
N TYR A 245 -2.05 17.94 -12.71
CA TYR A 245 -0.81 18.01 -13.50
C TYR A 245 -0.69 19.34 -14.25
#